data_AF-A0A959P576-F1
#
_entry.id   AF-A0A959P576-F1
#
_cell.length_a   1.000
_cell.length_b   1.000
_cell.length_c   1.000
_cell.angle_alpha   90.00
_cell.angle_beta   90.00
_cell.angle_gamma   90.00
#
_symmetry.space_group_name_H-M   'P 1'
#
loop_
_entity.id
_entity.type
_entity.pdbx_description
1 polymer ?
#
loop_
_entity_poly.entity_id
_entity_poly.type
_entity_poly.pdbx_seq_one_letter_code
_entity_poly.pdbx_strand_id
1 'polypeptide(L)'
;VDFSCFKDVKRHIRNSYFVKTIKDKENLISLFKFLQDKLNGNLFPLTQKEMEQVGDKHLELLHYLFKGGKINTSKFGINYSIQDSLFDIYDFRIIPIELISSIYENFIGEATRELNKAYYTPSFLVDYILSQTVTQHLSNTSKFSCSVLDPSCGSGIFLIETLRKLIEKYKLYHSNRITDSVLWQLIEENIFGIDIDPNAIDIAIFSLYVTILDYKEPKEISSNFKFKDLRNLNFFPNADFFDESHMFNTVLSNQKFDFILGNPPWGHVDNSCYIDYINKKKLVLSKNQIQLDIGAKEISQAFLIRATDFLSNENQGKCTFIISSKAFYNTNRLSQNWRTYLLNNLVIDQIIELSPVNNKIAGGNHVFEGARQPAAIISFKIAKNQNEIHTNSIRHISIKPYLNYKFFKTFIISSFDIKEITQD
;
A
#
# COMPACT_ATOMS: atom_id res chain seq x y z
N VAL A 1 10.81 34.31 9.21
CA VAL A 1 9.47 34.28 9.84
C VAL A 1 9.59 33.53 11.15
N ASP A 2 9.14 34.09 12.26
CA ASP A 2 9.09 33.37 13.53
C ASP A 2 7.82 32.50 13.58
N PHE A 3 8.01 31.18 13.61
CA PHE A 3 6.94 30.19 13.69
C PHE A 3 6.62 29.76 15.14
N SER A 4 7.17 30.47 16.14
CA SER A 4 6.81 30.32 17.55
C SER A 4 5.32 30.51 17.80
N CYS A 5 4.63 31.26 16.93
CA CYS A 5 3.18 31.48 16.96
C CYS A 5 2.34 30.20 16.76
N PHE A 6 2.95 29.06 16.38
CA PHE A 6 2.28 27.76 16.35
C PHE A 6 2.41 26.97 17.66
N LYS A 7 3.28 27.41 18.59
CA LYS A 7 3.50 26.75 19.88
C LYS A 7 2.48 27.22 20.92
N ASP A 8 1.88 26.26 21.64
CA ASP A 8 1.09 26.47 22.87
C ASP A 8 -0.07 27.49 22.80
N VAL A 9 -0.50 27.90 21.61
CA VAL A 9 -1.67 28.76 21.39
C VAL A 9 -2.92 27.96 21.01
N LYS A 10 -4.11 28.51 21.32
CA LYS A 10 -5.41 27.89 20.99
C LYS A 10 -5.55 27.64 19.48
N ARG A 11 -6.25 26.56 19.10
CA ARG A 11 -6.45 26.12 17.70
C ARG A 11 -6.91 27.24 16.76
N HIS A 12 -7.93 28.00 17.13
CA HIS A 12 -8.46 29.09 16.28
C HIS A 12 -7.41 30.18 15.99
N ILE A 13 -6.50 30.43 16.94
CA ILE A 13 -5.40 31.39 16.78
C ILE A 13 -4.40 30.84 15.76
N ARG A 14 -4.01 29.56 15.91
CA ARG A 14 -3.12 28.88 14.96
C ARG A 14 -3.69 28.87 13.54
N ASN A 15 -4.97 28.57 13.38
CA ASN A 15 -5.65 28.59 12.07
C ASN A 15 -5.61 29.99 11.46
N SER A 16 -5.87 31.04 12.25
CA SER A 16 -5.80 32.43 11.77
C SER A 16 -4.39 32.80 11.29
N TYR A 17 -3.34 32.40 12.02
CA TYR A 17 -1.96 32.59 11.59
C TYR A 17 -1.64 31.81 10.32
N PHE A 18 -2.00 30.53 10.26
CA PHE A 18 -1.79 29.68 9.10
C PHE A 18 -2.42 30.30 7.85
N VAL A 19 -3.69 30.70 7.93
CA VAL A 19 -4.44 31.34 6.83
C VAL A 19 -3.79 32.65 6.37
N LYS A 20 -3.14 33.41 7.27
CA LYS A 20 -2.36 34.60 6.89
C LYS A 20 -1.03 34.22 6.22
N THR A 21 -0.32 33.25 6.76
CA THR A 21 0.97 32.75 6.23
C THR A 21 0.84 32.26 4.80
N ILE A 22 -0.21 31.48 4.48
CA ILE A 22 -0.40 30.92 3.14
C ILE A 22 -0.81 31.95 2.06
N LYS A 23 -1.26 33.14 2.46
CA LYS A 23 -1.66 34.19 1.51
C LYS A 23 -0.45 34.89 0.88
N ASP A 24 0.70 34.79 1.53
CA ASP A 24 1.93 35.45 1.11
C ASP A 24 2.96 34.40 0.66
N LYS A 25 3.52 34.60 -0.54
CA LYS A 25 4.41 33.62 -1.17
C LYS A 25 5.68 33.40 -0.35
N GLU A 26 6.29 34.47 0.15
CA GLU A 26 7.55 34.39 0.90
C GLU A 26 7.35 33.71 2.26
N ASN A 27 6.25 34.00 2.93
CA ASN A 27 5.85 33.36 4.17
C ASN A 27 5.54 31.87 3.97
N LEU A 28 4.85 31.51 2.89
CA LEU A 28 4.60 30.12 2.53
C LEU A 28 5.90 29.35 2.27
N ILE A 29 6.81 29.92 1.46
CA ILE A 29 8.15 29.35 1.22
C ILE A 29 8.91 29.18 2.54
N SER A 30 8.89 30.19 3.39
CA SER A 30 9.56 30.16 4.69
C SER A 30 8.99 29.06 5.60
N LEU A 31 7.68 28.82 5.54
CA LEU A 31 7.02 27.76 6.31
C LEU A 31 7.49 26.38 5.86
N PHE A 32 7.51 26.13 4.54
CA PHE A 32 8.00 24.86 4.01
C PHE A 32 9.46 24.60 4.37
N LYS A 33 10.33 25.60 4.22
CA LYS A 33 11.75 25.51 4.64
C LYS A 33 11.88 25.18 6.13
N PHE A 34 11.14 25.91 6.98
CA PHE A 34 11.15 25.65 8.42
C PHE A 34 10.71 24.22 8.76
N LEU A 35 9.64 23.71 8.14
CA LEU A 35 9.16 22.35 8.37
C LEU A 35 10.18 21.30 7.89
N GLN A 36 10.81 21.52 6.73
CA GLN A 36 11.85 20.65 6.18
C GLN A 36 13.06 20.57 7.12
N ASP A 37 13.58 21.71 7.57
CA ASP A 37 14.73 21.78 8.47
C ASP A 37 14.43 21.15 9.84
N LYS A 38 13.22 21.41 10.37
CA LYS A 38 12.81 20.93 11.68
C LYS A 38 12.63 19.42 11.70
N LEU A 39 11.97 18.86 10.68
CA LEU A 39 11.56 17.46 10.67
C LEU A 39 12.51 16.55 9.90
N ASN A 40 13.52 17.08 9.20
CA ASN A 40 14.56 16.29 8.52
C ASN A 40 14.01 15.22 7.55
N GLY A 41 12.88 15.52 6.92
CA GLY A 41 12.20 14.62 6.01
C GLY A 41 12.02 15.26 4.64
N ASN A 42 12.22 14.47 3.59
CA ASN A 42 11.78 14.78 2.22
C ASN A 42 10.26 14.58 2.09
N LEU A 43 9.50 15.17 3.03
CA LEU A 43 8.04 15.03 3.11
C LEU A 43 7.41 15.52 1.80
N PHE A 44 7.89 16.66 1.30
CA PHE A 44 7.62 17.23 -0.02
C PHE A 44 8.77 18.19 -0.38
N PRO A 45 9.84 17.74 -1.04
CA PRO A 45 10.92 18.64 -1.43
C PRO A 45 10.42 19.57 -2.54
N LEU A 46 10.01 20.79 -2.17
CA LEU A 46 9.58 21.80 -3.15
C LEU A 46 10.80 22.34 -3.88
N THR A 47 10.86 22.06 -5.18
CA THR A 47 11.88 22.65 -6.05
C THR A 47 11.60 24.13 -6.26
N GLN A 48 12.66 24.88 -6.53
CA GLN A 48 12.53 26.30 -6.85
C GLN A 48 11.57 26.53 -8.04
N LYS A 49 11.64 25.66 -9.05
CA LYS A 49 10.78 25.70 -10.25
C LYS A 49 9.30 25.52 -9.91
N GLU A 50 8.95 24.60 -9.00
CA GLU A 50 7.56 24.42 -8.55
C GLU A 50 7.07 25.66 -7.80
N MET A 51 7.92 26.25 -6.95
CA MET A 51 7.56 27.48 -6.23
C MET A 51 7.42 28.69 -7.16
N GLU A 52 8.17 28.75 -8.26
CA GLU A 52 8.02 29.79 -9.28
C GLU A 52 6.65 29.72 -9.97
N GLN A 53 6.08 28.53 -10.16
CA GLN A 53 4.75 28.32 -10.73
C GLN A 53 3.59 28.73 -9.79
N VAL A 54 3.86 28.87 -8.49
CA VAL A 54 2.87 29.35 -7.52
C VAL A 54 2.67 30.86 -7.67
N GLY A 55 1.59 31.27 -8.32
CA GLY A 55 1.19 32.67 -8.45
C GLY A 55 0.09 33.09 -7.46
N ASP A 56 -0.23 34.38 -7.43
CA ASP A 56 -1.20 34.97 -6.49
C ASP A 56 -2.58 34.31 -6.54
N LYS A 57 -3.03 33.91 -7.73
CA LYS A 57 -4.31 33.19 -7.91
C LYS A 57 -4.34 31.86 -7.16
N HIS A 58 -3.22 31.13 -7.12
CA HIS A 58 -3.11 29.88 -6.37
C HIS A 58 -3.12 30.13 -4.86
N LEU A 59 -2.41 31.17 -4.40
CA LEU A 59 -2.41 31.56 -2.98
C LEU A 59 -3.79 32.06 -2.51
N GLU A 60 -4.51 32.77 -3.37
CA GLU A 60 -5.89 33.19 -3.09
C GLU A 60 -6.79 31.97 -2.92
N LEU A 61 -6.69 30.98 -3.83
CA LEU A 61 -7.45 29.74 -3.75
C LEU A 61 -7.14 28.95 -2.46
N LEU A 62 -5.86 28.80 -2.10
CA LEU A 62 -5.46 28.15 -0.85
C LEU A 62 -6.00 28.91 0.37
N HIS A 63 -5.86 30.24 0.39
CA HIS A 63 -6.38 31.08 1.46
C HIS A 63 -7.89 30.87 1.67
N TYR A 64 -8.68 30.79 0.60
CA TYR A 64 -10.11 30.51 0.71
C TYR A 64 -10.39 29.10 1.21
N LEU A 65 -9.70 28.09 0.69
CA LEU A 65 -9.85 26.70 1.09
C LEU A 65 -9.62 26.53 2.59
N PHE A 66 -8.57 27.13 3.14
CA PHE A 66 -8.24 26.96 4.57
C PHE A 66 -9.03 27.88 5.50
N LYS A 67 -9.67 28.94 4.98
CA LYS A 67 -10.53 29.85 5.77
C LYS A 67 -11.99 29.37 5.90
N GLY A 68 -12.42 28.39 5.10
CA GLY A 68 -13.82 27.93 5.11
C GLY A 68 -14.81 28.94 4.52
N GLY A 69 -14.39 29.77 3.56
CA GLY A 69 -15.24 30.80 2.96
C GLY A 69 -15.85 30.42 1.61
N LYS A 70 -16.99 31.04 1.27
CA LYS A 70 -17.65 30.91 -0.05
C LYS A 70 -16.74 31.37 -1.17
N ILE A 71 -16.44 30.49 -2.12
CA ILE A 71 -15.62 30.83 -3.29
C ILE A 71 -16.49 31.54 -4.32
N ASN A 72 -16.12 32.76 -4.72
CA ASN A 72 -16.66 33.38 -5.92
C ASN A 72 -15.93 32.82 -7.15
N THR A 73 -16.42 31.68 -7.62
CA THR A 73 -15.81 30.85 -8.66
C THR A 73 -15.69 31.55 -10.02
N SER A 74 -16.49 32.60 -10.25
CA SER A 74 -16.43 33.44 -11.45
C SER A 74 -15.06 34.11 -11.65
N LYS A 75 -14.33 34.44 -10.56
CA LYS A 75 -12.97 35.02 -10.62
C LYS A 75 -11.90 34.04 -11.12
N PHE A 76 -12.19 32.73 -11.05
CA PHE A 76 -11.27 31.66 -11.44
C PHE A 76 -11.71 30.96 -12.74
N GLY A 77 -12.74 31.48 -13.44
CA GLY A 77 -13.29 30.84 -14.64
C GLY A 77 -14.07 29.55 -14.36
N ILE A 78 -14.52 29.36 -13.11
CA ILE A 78 -15.24 28.16 -12.67
C ILE A 78 -16.73 28.50 -12.54
N ASN A 79 -17.60 27.85 -13.32
CA ASN A 79 -19.03 28.20 -13.42
C ASN A 79 -19.95 27.37 -12.50
N TYR A 80 -19.43 26.74 -11.45
CA TYR A 80 -20.23 26.02 -10.45
C TYR A 80 -19.89 26.51 -9.04
N SER A 81 -20.81 26.31 -8.09
CA SER A 81 -20.59 26.66 -6.68
C SER A 81 -19.69 25.61 -6.01
N ILE A 82 -18.67 26.06 -5.27
CA ILE A 82 -17.84 25.18 -4.45
C ILE A 82 -18.38 25.19 -3.03
N GLN A 83 -18.49 24.01 -2.42
CA GLN A 83 -18.90 23.85 -1.03
C GLN A 83 -17.91 24.56 -0.09
N ASP A 84 -18.42 25.18 0.98
CA ASP A 84 -17.58 25.77 2.03
C ASP A 84 -16.67 24.69 2.64
N SER A 85 -15.40 25.01 2.78
CA SER A 85 -14.42 24.07 3.32
C SER A 85 -14.68 23.79 4.80
N LEU A 86 -14.65 22.50 5.14
CA LEU A 86 -14.79 22.01 6.51
C LEU A 86 -13.44 21.97 7.26
N PHE A 87 -12.39 22.57 6.70
CA PHE A 87 -11.04 22.51 7.27
C PHE A 87 -10.99 22.98 8.73
N ASP A 88 -11.70 24.07 9.05
CA ASP A 88 -11.72 24.61 10.41
C ASP A 88 -12.39 23.68 11.43
N ILE A 89 -13.33 22.84 11.00
CA ILE A 89 -14.06 21.90 11.86
C ILE A 89 -13.46 20.48 11.86
N TYR A 90 -12.65 20.13 10.86
CA TYR A 90 -12.07 18.79 10.75
C TYR A 90 -11.05 18.54 11.85
N ASP A 91 -11.14 17.41 12.55
CA ASP A 91 -10.21 17.08 13.62
C ASP A 91 -8.99 16.31 13.10
N PHE A 92 -7.93 17.04 12.75
CA PHE A 92 -6.65 16.47 12.30
C PHE A 92 -5.90 15.66 13.37
N ARG A 93 -6.45 15.51 14.58
CA ARG A 93 -5.96 14.51 15.55
C ARG A 93 -6.34 13.08 15.14
N ILE A 94 -7.30 12.94 14.23
CA ILE A 94 -7.77 11.66 13.71
C ILE A 94 -7.69 11.74 12.20
N ILE A 95 -6.60 11.23 11.63
CA ILE A 95 -6.41 11.13 10.18
C ILE A 95 -6.51 9.65 9.82
N PRO A 96 -7.63 9.19 9.25
CA PRO A 96 -7.72 7.84 8.72
C PRO A 96 -6.65 7.66 7.65
N ILE A 97 -5.95 6.54 7.66
CA ILE A 97 -4.90 6.27 6.68
C ILE A 97 -5.46 6.21 5.25
N GLU A 98 -6.70 5.74 5.13
CA GLU A 98 -7.43 5.65 3.89
C GLU A 98 -7.70 7.03 3.30
N LEU A 99 -7.74 8.08 4.14
CA LEU A 99 -7.92 9.44 3.67
C LEU A 99 -6.74 9.85 2.79
N ILE A 100 -5.51 9.64 3.24
CA ILE A 100 -4.31 10.05 2.50
C ILE A 100 -4.22 9.29 1.17
N SER A 101 -4.50 7.99 1.21
CA SER A 101 -4.54 7.15 0.01
C SER A 101 -5.63 7.63 -0.98
N SER A 102 -6.85 7.89 -0.49
CA SER A 102 -7.96 8.35 -1.33
C SER A 102 -7.70 9.72 -1.96
N ILE A 103 -6.99 10.60 -1.24
CA ILE A 103 -6.60 11.92 -1.74
C ILE A 103 -5.65 11.73 -2.93
N TYR A 104 -4.59 10.92 -2.77
CA TYR A 104 -3.64 10.64 -3.84
C TYR A 104 -4.33 10.06 -5.07
N GLU A 105 -5.23 9.10 -4.89
CA GLU A 105 -5.97 8.52 -6.01
C GLU A 105 -6.79 9.54 -6.77
N ASN A 106 -7.45 10.45 -6.06
CA ASN A 106 -8.24 11.51 -6.69
C ASN A 106 -7.37 12.52 -7.44
N PHE A 107 -6.12 12.72 -7.02
CA PHE A 107 -5.17 13.60 -7.72
C PHE A 107 -4.60 12.99 -9.01
N ILE A 108 -4.41 11.67 -9.06
CA ILE A 108 -3.85 10.98 -10.23
C ILE A 108 -4.80 11.02 -11.46
N GLY A 109 -6.09 11.26 -11.24
CA GLY A 109 -7.12 11.33 -12.29
C GLY A 109 -7.44 9.98 -12.94
N GLU A 110 -8.61 9.88 -13.58
CA GLU A 110 -9.10 8.61 -14.16
C GLU A 110 -8.22 8.07 -15.29
N ALA A 111 -7.63 8.95 -16.11
CA ALA A 111 -6.80 8.56 -17.26
C ALA A 111 -5.54 7.80 -16.84
N THR A 112 -4.88 8.22 -15.76
CA THR A 112 -3.67 7.57 -15.26
C THR A 112 -3.99 6.28 -14.51
N ARG A 113 -5.18 6.17 -13.89
CA ARG A 113 -5.66 4.92 -13.26
C ARG A 113 -5.86 3.80 -14.27
N GLU A 114 -6.48 4.07 -15.42
CA GLU A 114 -6.66 3.04 -16.47
C GLU A 114 -5.33 2.60 -17.09
N LEU A 115 -4.36 3.51 -17.21
CA LEU A 115 -3.02 3.21 -17.71
C LEU A 115 -2.22 2.34 -16.74
N ASN A 116 -2.24 2.66 -15.45
CA ASN A 116 -1.44 1.97 -14.44
C ASN A 116 -2.14 0.72 -13.87
N LYS A 117 -3.45 0.55 -14.13
CA LYS A 117 -4.28 -0.56 -13.64
C LYS A 117 -4.16 -0.82 -12.14
N ALA A 118 -3.88 0.24 -11.40
CA ALA A 118 -3.73 0.28 -9.95
C ALA A 118 -5.10 0.61 -9.33
N TYR A 119 -5.58 -0.27 -8.45
CA TYR A 119 -6.82 -0.07 -7.71
C TYR A 119 -6.50 0.04 -6.22
N TYR A 120 -7.16 0.97 -5.53
CA TYR A 120 -7.11 1.03 -4.07
C TYR A 120 -7.45 -0.32 -3.47
N THR A 121 -6.67 -0.76 -2.48
CA THR A 121 -7.06 -1.95 -1.72
C THR A 121 -8.03 -1.54 -0.61
N PRO A 122 -9.30 -2.01 -0.64
CA PRO A 122 -10.25 -1.72 0.43
C PRO A 122 -9.72 -2.15 1.80
N SER A 123 -9.89 -1.30 2.82
CA SER A 123 -9.36 -1.55 4.17
C SER A 123 -9.76 -2.90 4.75
N PHE A 124 -11.01 -3.34 4.55
CA PHE A 124 -11.45 -4.65 5.03
C PHE A 124 -10.66 -5.83 4.44
N LEU A 125 -10.11 -5.71 3.22
CA LEU A 125 -9.24 -6.75 2.64
C LEU A 125 -7.86 -6.71 3.26
N VAL A 126 -7.33 -5.51 3.52
CA VAL A 126 -6.06 -5.32 4.21
C VAL A 126 -6.14 -5.92 5.61
N ASP A 127 -7.18 -5.56 6.38
CA ASP A 127 -7.44 -6.09 7.71
C ASP A 127 -7.54 -7.61 7.70
N TYR A 128 -8.28 -8.17 6.74
CA TYR A 128 -8.42 -9.61 6.59
C TYR A 128 -7.07 -10.28 6.32
N ILE A 129 -6.32 -9.83 5.31
CA ILE A 129 -5.02 -10.40 4.96
C ILE A 129 -4.07 -10.32 6.16
N LEU A 130 -3.96 -9.16 6.79
CA LEU A 130 -3.10 -8.98 7.96
C LEU A 130 -3.56 -9.78 9.18
N SER A 131 -4.86 -10.11 9.30
CA SER A 131 -5.35 -11.01 10.35
C SER A 131 -4.82 -12.43 10.18
N GLN A 132 -4.71 -12.91 8.93
CA GLN A 132 -4.24 -14.25 8.59
C GLN A 132 -2.72 -14.34 8.47
N THR A 133 -2.02 -13.20 8.40
CA THR A 133 -0.56 -13.14 8.23
C THR A 133 0.11 -12.52 9.44
N VAL A 134 0.32 -11.20 9.43
CA VAL A 134 1.08 -10.43 10.41
C VAL A 134 0.53 -10.61 11.82
N THR A 135 -0.78 -10.50 12.01
CA THR A 135 -1.42 -10.60 13.34
C THR A 135 -1.23 -12.00 13.91
N GLN A 136 -1.40 -13.03 13.09
CA GLN A 136 -1.19 -14.42 13.49
C GLN A 136 0.29 -14.70 13.81
N HIS A 137 1.22 -14.25 12.96
CA HIS A 137 2.66 -14.35 13.19
C HIS A 137 3.03 -13.72 14.53
N LEU A 138 2.63 -12.46 14.71
CA LEU A 138 2.88 -11.70 15.93
C LEU A 138 2.24 -12.36 17.16
N SER A 139 1.09 -13.00 17.05
CA SER A 139 0.47 -13.70 18.20
C SER A 139 1.25 -14.95 18.62
N ASN A 140 1.93 -15.60 17.67
CA ASN A 140 2.64 -16.87 17.87
C ASN A 140 4.12 -16.71 18.24
N THR A 141 4.60 -15.47 18.41
CA THR A 141 6.00 -15.18 18.74
C THR A 141 6.12 -14.16 19.87
N SER A 142 7.18 -14.29 20.67
CA SER A 142 7.58 -13.28 21.65
C SER A 142 8.32 -12.11 21.01
N LYS A 143 8.77 -12.24 19.74
CA LYS A 143 9.47 -11.18 19.01
C LYS A 143 8.51 -10.04 18.62
N PHE A 144 9.04 -8.83 18.51
CA PHE A 144 8.31 -7.63 18.06
C PHE A 144 8.60 -7.29 16.60
N SER A 145 9.03 -8.26 15.81
CA SER A 145 9.45 -8.11 14.41
C SER A 145 8.57 -8.97 13.51
N CYS A 146 8.29 -8.47 12.31
CA CYS A 146 7.63 -9.18 11.22
C CYS A 146 7.98 -8.45 9.93
N SER A 147 8.96 -8.96 9.19
CA SER A 147 9.49 -8.32 7.98
C SER A 147 8.55 -8.51 6.80
N VAL A 148 8.08 -7.41 6.22
CA VAL A 148 7.09 -7.35 5.14
C VAL A 148 7.59 -6.56 3.94
N LEU A 149 7.47 -7.16 2.76
CA LEU A 149 7.64 -6.49 1.47
C LEU A 149 6.29 -6.34 0.77
N ASP A 150 6.01 -5.15 0.24
CA ASP A 150 4.99 -4.96 -0.78
C ASP A 150 5.64 -4.55 -2.12
N PRO A 151 5.63 -5.42 -3.15
CA PRO A 151 6.37 -5.21 -4.40
C PRO A 151 5.68 -4.24 -5.38
N SER A 152 4.49 -3.74 -5.04
CA SER A 152 3.71 -2.78 -5.81
C SER A 152 2.90 -1.94 -4.84
N CYS A 153 3.59 -1.25 -3.93
CA CYS A 153 3.00 -0.84 -2.67
C CYS A 153 1.95 0.25 -2.78
N GLY A 154 1.89 0.99 -3.90
CA GLY A 154 1.00 2.12 -4.07
C GLY A 154 1.17 3.10 -2.92
N SER A 155 0.06 3.48 -2.27
CA SER A 155 0.05 4.33 -1.09
C SER A 155 0.54 3.66 0.21
N GLY A 156 0.96 2.39 0.16
CA GLY A 156 1.59 1.67 1.26
C GLY A 156 0.65 1.05 2.29
N ILE A 157 -0.66 0.95 2.02
CA ILE A 157 -1.66 0.56 3.04
C ILE A 157 -1.31 -0.72 3.82
N PHE A 158 -0.80 -1.78 3.17
CA PHE A 158 -0.36 -3.01 3.85
C PHE A 158 0.82 -2.76 4.80
N LEU A 159 1.77 -1.95 4.37
CA LEU A 159 3.00 -1.63 5.09
C LEU A 159 2.72 -0.80 6.33
N ILE A 160 1.88 0.24 6.20
CA ILE A 160 1.56 1.08 7.34
C ILE A 160 0.70 0.32 8.37
N GLU A 161 -0.29 -0.46 7.95
CA GLU A 161 -1.10 -1.26 8.88
C GLU A 161 -0.28 -2.37 9.56
N THR A 162 0.72 -2.91 8.87
CA THR A 162 1.74 -3.79 9.48
C THR A 162 2.51 -3.06 10.58
N LEU A 163 3.00 -1.84 10.31
CA LEU A 163 3.72 -1.03 11.29
C LEU A 163 2.85 -0.74 12.53
N ARG A 164 1.57 -0.41 12.36
CA ARG A 164 0.64 -0.21 13.49
C ARG A 164 0.58 -1.47 14.38
N LYS A 165 0.47 -2.66 13.79
CA LYS A 165 0.44 -3.93 14.54
C LYS A 165 1.74 -4.20 15.29
N LEU A 166 2.89 -3.87 14.70
CA LEU A 166 4.20 -3.99 15.34
C LEU A 166 4.33 -3.06 16.56
N ILE A 167 3.97 -1.78 16.38
CA ILE A 167 4.02 -0.76 17.44
C ILE A 167 3.08 -1.14 18.59
N GLU A 168 1.85 -1.54 18.28
CA GLU A 168 0.87 -1.89 19.30
C GLU A 168 1.26 -3.15 20.07
N LYS A 169 1.81 -4.17 19.40
CA LYS A 169 2.41 -5.31 20.10
C LYS A 169 3.55 -4.85 21.00
N TYR A 170 4.49 -4.05 20.49
CA TYR A 170 5.62 -3.57 21.30
C TYR A 170 5.15 -2.84 22.56
N LYS A 171 4.23 -1.88 22.41
CA LYS A 171 3.66 -1.07 23.49
C LYS A 171 2.95 -1.90 24.54
N LEU A 172 2.23 -2.95 24.13
CA LEU A 172 1.54 -3.87 25.05
C LEU A 172 2.50 -4.53 26.05
N TYR A 173 3.75 -4.80 25.65
CA TYR A 173 4.77 -5.40 26.52
C TYR A 173 5.69 -4.37 27.20
N HIS A 174 5.59 -3.08 26.85
CA HIS A 174 6.47 -2.01 27.34
C HIS A 174 5.70 -0.86 28.00
N SER A 175 4.61 -1.18 28.72
CA SER A 175 3.81 -0.21 29.49
C SER A 175 3.32 0.98 28.66
N ASN A 176 2.89 0.70 27.42
CA ASN A 176 2.38 1.69 26.48
C ASN A 176 3.41 2.76 26.06
N ARG A 177 4.71 2.47 26.15
CA ARG A 177 5.80 3.38 25.75
C ARG A 177 6.59 2.81 24.58
N ILE A 178 7.04 3.71 23.71
CA ILE A 178 7.96 3.41 22.60
C ILE A 178 8.91 4.59 22.43
N THR A 179 10.19 4.31 22.20
CA THR A 179 11.20 5.36 21.95
C THR A 179 11.38 5.57 20.46
N ASP A 180 11.89 6.73 20.06
CA ASP A 180 12.17 7.04 18.65
C ASP A 180 13.12 6.03 18.03
N SER A 181 14.14 5.58 18.77
CA SER A 181 15.10 4.58 18.31
C SER A 181 14.41 3.25 17.97
N VAL A 182 13.53 2.78 18.86
CA VAL A 182 12.80 1.53 18.63
C VAL A 182 11.81 1.69 17.47
N LEU A 183 11.11 2.82 17.39
CA LEU A 183 10.18 3.08 16.31
C LEU A 183 10.85 3.04 14.94
N TRP A 184 12.00 3.71 14.80
CA TRP A 184 12.79 3.66 13.57
C TRP A 184 13.35 2.28 13.29
N GLN A 185 13.81 1.56 14.31
CA GLN A 185 14.26 0.18 14.16
C GLN A 185 13.13 -0.72 13.62
N LEU A 186 11.91 -0.59 14.15
CA LEU A 186 10.75 -1.34 13.65
C LEU A 186 10.48 -1.06 12.17
N ILE A 187 10.63 0.19 11.73
CA ILE A 187 10.43 0.56 10.32
C ILE A 187 11.55 0.00 9.45
N GLU A 188 12.80 0.31 9.79
CA GLU A 188 14.00 -0.02 9.00
C GLU A 188 14.17 -1.53 8.83
N GLU A 189 13.83 -2.33 9.85
CA GLU A 189 14.00 -3.78 9.82
C GLU A 189 12.80 -4.53 9.22
N ASN A 190 11.61 -3.91 9.16
CA ASN A 190 10.38 -4.66 8.87
C ASN A 190 9.53 -4.13 7.72
N ILE A 191 9.70 -2.90 7.28
CA ILE A 191 8.76 -2.25 6.34
C ILE A 191 9.48 -1.94 5.03
N PHE A 192 9.09 -2.60 3.95
CA PHE A 192 9.73 -2.45 2.63
C PHE A 192 8.71 -2.32 1.51
N GLY A 193 8.88 -1.34 0.63
CA GLY A 193 7.96 -1.05 -0.47
C GLY A 193 8.69 -0.79 -1.79
N ILE A 194 8.17 -1.35 -2.88
CA ILE A 194 8.64 -1.11 -4.24
C ILE A 194 7.46 -0.58 -5.05
N ASP A 195 7.67 0.49 -5.82
CA ASP A 195 6.68 0.94 -6.79
C ASP A 195 7.34 1.61 -8.00
N ILE A 196 6.69 1.47 -9.15
CA ILE A 196 7.12 2.09 -10.40
C ILE A 196 6.78 3.58 -10.40
N ASP A 197 5.72 4.01 -9.72
CA ASP A 197 5.36 5.43 -9.58
C ASP A 197 6.10 6.04 -8.36
N PRO A 198 7.05 6.96 -8.58
CA PRO A 198 7.73 7.65 -7.48
C PRO A 198 6.76 8.42 -6.57
N ASN A 199 5.64 8.92 -7.10
CA ASN A 199 4.65 9.64 -6.29
C ASN A 199 3.94 8.70 -5.31
N ALA A 200 3.72 7.44 -5.69
CA ALA A 200 3.12 6.44 -4.81
C ALA A 200 4.02 6.19 -3.60
N ILE A 201 5.33 6.03 -3.82
CA ILE A 201 6.34 5.92 -2.77
C ILE A 201 6.34 7.14 -1.85
N ASP A 202 6.26 8.34 -2.40
CA ASP A 202 6.21 9.57 -1.62
C ASP A 202 4.99 9.60 -0.70
N ILE A 203 3.83 9.15 -1.19
CA ILE A 203 2.61 9.03 -0.41
C ILE A 203 2.68 7.93 0.64
N ALA A 204 3.31 6.79 0.34
CA ALA A 204 3.52 5.71 1.30
C ALA A 204 4.43 6.17 2.45
N ILE A 205 5.55 6.83 2.14
CA ILE A 205 6.46 7.41 3.12
C ILE A 205 5.74 8.48 3.95
N PHE A 206 4.96 9.36 3.31
CA PHE A 206 4.18 10.37 4.02
C PHE A 206 3.13 9.75 4.96
N SER A 207 2.40 8.72 4.51
CA SER A 207 1.42 8.00 5.33
C SER A 207 2.07 7.31 6.53
N LEU A 208 3.28 6.79 6.35
CA LEU A 208 4.11 6.23 7.41
C LEU A 208 4.53 7.31 8.41
N TYR A 209 4.95 8.49 7.95
CA TYR A 209 5.27 9.62 8.83
C TYR A 209 4.07 10.10 9.64
N VAL A 210 2.89 10.22 9.03
CA VAL A 210 1.65 10.54 9.75
C VAL A 210 1.37 9.50 10.82
N THR A 211 1.52 8.22 10.48
CA THR A 211 1.33 7.13 11.44
C THR A 211 2.33 7.17 12.59
N ILE A 212 3.58 7.55 12.35
CA ILE A 212 4.56 7.78 13.43
C ILE A 212 4.05 8.88 14.38
N LEU A 213 3.55 9.99 13.83
CA LEU A 213 3.07 11.11 14.64
C LEU A 213 1.86 10.74 15.50
N ASP A 214 1.01 9.79 15.09
CA ASP A 214 -0.09 9.27 15.91
C ASP A 214 0.42 8.64 17.23
N TYR A 215 1.67 8.18 17.26
CA TYR A 215 2.31 7.56 18.43
C TYR A 215 3.24 8.52 19.19
N LYS A 216 3.17 9.83 18.91
CA LYS A 216 3.99 10.84 19.59
C LYS A 216 3.14 11.92 20.23
N GLU A 217 3.53 12.33 21.44
CA GLU A 217 2.96 13.52 22.06
C GLU A 217 3.54 14.81 21.45
N PRO A 218 2.77 15.92 21.39
CA PRO A 218 3.24 17.19 20.83
C PRO A 218 4.56 17.69 21.43
N LYS A 219 4.80 17.42 22.71
CA LYS A 219 6.05 17.80 23.40
C LYS A 219 7.27 17.05 22.85
N GLU A 220 7.12 15.76 22.56
CA GLU A 220 8.20 14.93 21.96
C GLU A 220 8.57 15.42 20.56
N ILE A 221 7.57 15.83 19.77
CA ILE A 221 7.79 16.40 18.44
C ILE A 221 8.52 17.74 18.53
N SER A 222 8.21 18.54 19.55
CA SER A 222 8.76 19.88 19.71
C SER A 222 10.21 19.92 20.18
N SER A 223 10.70 18.86 20.84
CA SER A 223 11.99 18.87 21.53
C SER A 223 13.19 18.56 20.64
N ASN A 224 13.12 17.54 19.75
CA ASN A 224 14.20 17.18 18.80
C ASN A 224 13.84 16.05 17.80
N PHE A 225 12.57 15.72 17.61
CA PHE A 225 12.17 14.63 16.72
C PHE A 225 12.48 14.95 15.24
N LYS A 226 13.02 13.96 14.54
CA LYS A 226 13.38 14.04 13.12
C LYS A 226 12.97 12.76 12.41
N PHE A 227 12.40 12.91 11.23
CA PHE A 227 12.19 11.84 10.29
C PHE A 227 13.54 11.35 9.72
N LYS A 228 13.58 10.05 9.39
CA LYS A 228 14.66 9.44 8.63
C LYS A 228 14.25 9.37 7.17
N ASP A 229 15.19 9.59 6.25
CA ASP A 229 14.93 9.32 4.84
C ASP A 229 14.87 7.81 4.62
N LEU A 230 13.80 7.35 3.98
CA LEU A 230 13.53 5.94 3.71
C LEU A 230 13.69 5.59 2.23
N ARG A 231 13.85 6.60 1.36
CA ARG A 231 14.01 6.39 -0.08
C ARG A 231 15.31 5.64 -0.36
N ASN A 232 15.23 4.67 -1.25
CA ASN A 232 16.32 3.78 -1.66
C ASN A 232 16.94 2.93 -0.54
N LEU A 233 16.31 2.89 0.64
CA LEU A 233 16.69 2.06 1.79
C LEU A 233 15.59 1.04 2.08
N ASN A 234 14.38 1.54 2.33
CA ASN A 234 13.19 0.74 2.61
C ASN A 234 12.15 0.87 1.49
N PHE A 235 12.08 2.05 0.87
CA PHE A 235 11.13 2.37 -0.18
C PHE A 235 11.86 2.70 -1.49
N PHE A 236 11.53 2.01 -2.57
CA PHE A 236 12.25 2.10 -3.84
C PHE A 236 11.34 2.70 -4.93
N PRO A 237 11.53 3.98 -5.30
CA PRO A 237 10.78 4.66 -6.35
C PRO A 237 11.35 4.39 -7.74
N ASN A 238 10.55 4.61 -8.78
CA ASN A 238 10.91 4.35 -10.19
C ASN A 238 11.39 2.91 -10.41
N ALA A 239 10.86 1.98 -9.60
CA ALA A 239 11.34 0.63 -9.54
C ALA A 239 10.29 -0.32 -10.13
N ASP A 240 10.56 -0.82 -11.34
CA ASP A 240 9.86 -1.99 -11.82
C ASP A 240 10.33 -3.21 -11.02
N PHE A 241 9.41 -3.91 -10.34
CA PHE A 241 9.72 -5.11 -9.55
C PHE A 241 10.40 -6.22 -10.36
N PHE A 242 10.19 -6.23 -11.68
CA PHE A 242 10.79 -7.18 -12.61
C PHE A 242 12.17 -6.76 -13.12
N ASP A 243 12.61 -5.52 -12.87
CA ASP A 243 13.94 -5.06 -13.23
C ASP A 243 14.98 -5.61 -12.25
N GLU A 244 15.66 -6.66 -12.70
CA GLU A 244 16.71 -7.33 -11.94
C GLU A 244 17.99 -6.50 -11.79
N SER A 245 18.13 -5.40 -12.54
CA SER A 245 19.27 -4.48 -12.45
C SER A 245 19.07 -3.35 -11.43
N HIS A 246 17.83 -3.13 -10.99
CA HIS A 246 17.51 -2.07 -10.04
C HIS A 246 18.17 -2.33 -8.67
N MET A 247 18.54 -1.25 -7.96
CA MET A 247 19.32 -1.32 -6.72
C MET A 247 18.64 -2.06 -5.56
N PHE A 248 17.30 -2.16 -5.55
CA PHE A 248 16.56 -2.89 -4.51
C PHE A 248 16.97 -4.35 -4.45
N ASN A 249 17.37 -4.96 -5.58
CA ASN A 249 17.81 -6.36 -5.61
C ASN A 249 19.04 -6.56 -4.73
N THR A 250 19.99 -5.61 -4.76
CA THR A 250 21.18 -5.64 -3.92
C THR A 250 20.85 -5.32 -2.47
N VAL A 251 20.07 -4.25 -2.23
CA VAL A 251 19.72 -3.80 -0.87
C VAL A 251 18.93 -4.88 -0.12
N LEU A 252 17.98 -5.54 -0.80
CA LEU A 252 17.10 -6.54 -0.20
C LEU A 252 17.64 -7.98 -0.29
N SER A 253 18.82 -8.20 -0.89
CA SER A 253 19.38 -9.55 -1.11
C SER A 253 19.56 -10.37 0.18
N ASN A 254 19.89 -9.71 1.28
CA ASN A 254 20.08 -10.34 2.59
C ASN A 254 18.83 -10.24 3.47
N GLN A 255 17.77 -9.59 2.99
CA GLN A 255 16.56 -9.39 3.76
C GLN A 255 15.73 -10.68 3.74
N LYS A 256 15.41 -11.18 4.94
CA LYS A 256 14.55 -12.34 5.12
C LYS A 256 13.14 -11.84 5.41
N PHE A 257 12.25 -11.91 4.42
CA PHE A 257 10.86 -11.51 4.59
C PHE A 257 10.02 -12.62 5.23
N ASP A 258 9.30 -12.29 6.30
CA ASP A 258 8.28 -13.16 6.86
C ASP A 258 7.05 -13.21 5.94
N PHE A 259 6.70 -12.05 5.36
CA PHE A 259 5.62 -11.96 4.38
C PHE A 259 5.96 -11.08 3.18
N ILE A 260 5.43 -11.46 2.02
CA ILE A 260 5.33 -10.58 0.85
C ILE A 260 3.83 -10.40 0.56
N LEU A 261 3.33 -9.19 0.73
CA LEU A 261 1.90 -8.87 0.69
C LEU A 261 1.65 -7.84 -0.42
N GLY A 262 0.46 -7.84 -1.04
CA GLY A 262 0.13 -6.73 -1.92
C GLY A 262 -1.08 -6.96 -2.83
N ASN A 263 -1.41 -5.92 -3.57
CA ASN A 263 -2.39 -5.93 -4.65
C ASN A 263 -1.71 -5.51 -5.96
N PRO A 264 -1.01 -6.42 -6.66
CA PRO A 264 -0.34 -6.10 -7.92
C PRO A 264 -1.33 -5.61 -8.98
N PRO A 265 -0.88 -4.82 -9.97
CA PRO A 265 -1.73 -4.41 -11.09
C PRO A 265 -2.29 -5.62 -11.84
N TRP A 266 -3.47 -5.47 -12.43
CA TRP A 266 -4.15 -6.55 -13.16
C TRP A 266 -4.15 -6.33 -14.67
N GLY A 267 -3.96 -7.39 -15.44
CA GLY A 267 -3.96 -7.39 -16.90
C GLY A 267 -2.61 -7.06 -17.52
N HIS A 268 -2.65 -6.66 -18.80
CA HIS A 268 -1.44 -6.29 -19.55
C HIS A 268 -0.96 -4.88 -19.19
N VAL A 269 0.32 -4.71 -18.88
CA VAL A 269 0.96 -3.41 -18.65
C VAL A 269 2.11 -3.26 -19.65
N ASP A 270 2.16 -2.17 -20.41
CA ASP A 270 3.14 -1.99 -21.49
C ASP A 270 4.51 -1.51 -20.97
N ASN A 271 4.52 -0.71 -19.91
CA ASN A 271 5.73 -0.08 -19.36
C ASN A 271 6.41 -0.92 -18.26
N SER A 272 6.38 -2.25 -18.39
CA SER A 272 7.05 -3.14 -17.45
C SER A 272 7.79 -4.28 -18.15
N CYS A 273 8.94 -4.68 -17.60
CA CYS A 273 9.79 -5.75 -18.11
C CYS A 273 9.40 -7.16 -17.62
N TYR A 274 8.20 -7.34 -17.05
CA TYR A 274 7.71 -8.64 -16.57
C TYR A 274 7.70 -9.74 -17.65
N ILE A 275 7.47 -9.39 -18.93
CA ILE A 275 7.51 -10.36 -20.03
C ILE A 275 8.94 -10.89 -20.21
N ASP A 276 9.93 -10.01 -20.18
CA ASP A 276 11.35 -10.39 -20.33
C ASP A 276 11.82 -11.21 -19.14
N TYR A 277 11.44 -10.81 -17.92
CA TYR A 277 11.67 -11.60 -16.70
C TYR A 277 11.10 -13.02 -16.83
N ILE A 278 9.82 -13.17 -17.23
CA ILE A 278 9.19 -14.47 -17.39
C ILE A 278 9.85 -15.29 -18.49
N ASN A 279 10.21 -14.69 -19.63
CA ASN A 279 10.92 -15.37 -20.70
C ASN A 279 12.29 -15.90 -20.23
N LYS A 280 13.05 -15.10 -19.49
CA LYS A 280 14.32 -15.52 -18.88
C LYS A 280 14.11 -16.66 -17.88
N LYS A 281 13.13 -16.54 -16.98
CA LYS A 281 12.81 -17.58 -15.99
C LYS A 281 12.39 -18.89 -16.68
N LYS A 282 11.57 -18.80 -17.74
CA LYS A 282 11.14 -19.94 -18.56
C LYS A 282 12.32 -20.68 -19.20
N LEU A 283 13.33 -19.96 -19.72
CA LEU A 283 14.54 -20.57 -20.28
C LEU A 283 15.38 -21.32 -19.24
N VAL A 284 15.38 -20.86 -17.99
CA VAL A 284 16.06 -21.54 -16.88
C VAL A 284 15.28 -22.79 -16.48
N LEU A 285 13.96 -22.67 -16.30
CA LEU A 285 13.09 -23.75 -15.87
C LEU A 285 12.96 -24.89 -16.89
N SER A 286 13.00 -24.57 -18.18
CA SER A 286 12.91 -25.56 -19.27
C SER A 286 14.05 -26.59 -19.25
N LYS A 287 15.22 -26.21 -18.71
CA LYS A 287 16.35 -27.15 -18.50
C LYS A 287 15.99 -28.30 -17.56
N ASN A 288 15.06 -28.07 -16.64
CA ASN A 288 14.54 -29.06 -15.69
C ASN A 288 13.16 -29.60 -16.13
N GLN A 289 12.78 -29.42 -17.40
CA GLN A 289 11.47 -29.83 -17.95
C GLN A 289 10.27 -29.16 -17.25
N ILE A 290 10.49 -28.04 -16.57
CA ILE A 290 9.42 -27.28 -15.91
C ILE A 290 8.88 -26.25 -16.91
N GLN A 291 7.58 -26.33 -17.19
CA GLN A 291 6.91 -25.36 -18.05
C GLN A 291 6.36 -24.20 -17.22
N LEU A 292 6.72 -22.97 -17.62
CA LEU A 292 6.16 -21.73 -17.09
C LEU A 292 5.71 -20.84 -18.26
N ASP A 293 4.50 -20.33 -18.16
CA ASP A 293 3.94 -19.30 -19.04
C ASP A 293 3.13 -18.32 -18.19
N ILE A 294 2.74 -17.18 -18.77
CA ILE A 294 1.70 -16.32 -18.19
C ILE A 294 0.53 -16.19 -19.17
N GLY A 295 -0.67 -16.39 -18.66
CA GLY A 295 -1.91 -16.34 -19.42
C GLY A 295 -2.36 -14.92 -19.70
N ALA A 296 -2.82 -14.66 -20.92
CA ALA A 296 -3.39 -13.36 -21.32
C ALA A 296 -2.52 -12.13 -21.00
N LYS A 297 -1.19 -12.33 -20.87
CA LYS A 297 -0.23 -11.31 -20.40
C LYS A 297 -0.66 -10.65 -19.08
N GLU A 298 -1.21 -11.44 -18.17
CA GLU A 298 -1.65 -11.00 -16.85
C GLU A 298 -0.43 -10.75 -15.94
N ILE A 299 -0.10 -9.49 -15.67
CA ILE A 299 1.10 -9.13 -14.90
C ILE A 299 1.05 -9.64 -13.45
N SER A 300 -0.13 -9.71 -12.84
CA SER A 300 -0.29 -10.24 -11.47
C SER A 300 0.21 -11.69 -11.35
N GLN A 301 0.09 -12.50 -12.42
CA GLN A 301 0.66 -13.84 -12.47
C GLN A 301 2.18 -13.83 -12.39
N ALA A 302 2.84 -12.84 -13.01
CA ALA A 302 4.29 -12.70 -12.97
C ALA A 302 4.77 -12.22 -11.60
N PHE A 303 4.02 -11.34 -10.92
CA PHE A 303 4.34 -10.89 -9.55
C PHE A 303 4.45 -12.06 -8.59
N LEU A 304 3.52 -13.03 -8.68
CA LEU A 304 3.55 -14.25 -7.86
C LEU A 304 4.86 -15.04 -8.05
N ILE A 305 5.35 -15.12 -9.29
CA ILE A 305 6.61 -15.80 -9.60
C ILE A 305 7.79 -15.00 -9.08
N ARG A 306 7.84 -13.70 -9.38
CA ARG A 306 8.95 -12.82 -8.98
C ARG A 306 9.10 -12.71 -7.47
N ALA A 307 7.99 -12.70 -6.73
CA ALA A 307 8.00 -12.68 -5.28
C ALA A 307 8.77 -13.87 -4.66
N THR A 308 8.78 -15.03 -5.33
CA THR A 308 9.54 -16.18 -4.86
C THR A 308 11.06 -15.96 -4.87
N ASP A 309 11.57 -15.03 -5.68
CA ASP A 309 13.01 -14.69 -5.69
C ASP A 309 13.45 -14.01 -4.37
N PHE A 310 12.50 -13.48 -3.60
CA PHE A 310 12.72 -12.82 -2.30
C PHE A 310 12.35 -13.70 -1.10
N LEU A 311 11.90 -14.93 -1.34
CA LEU A 311 11.64 -15.90 -0.28
C LEU A 311 12.85 -16.81 -0.09
N SER A 312 13.13 -17.16 1.17
CA SER A 312 14.16 -18.17 1.49
C SER A 312 13.51 -19.45 2.01
N ASN A 313 14.10 -20.60 1.70
CA ASN A 313 13.64 -21.89 2.27
C ASN A 313 13.87 -21.97 3.79
N GLU A 314 14.76 -21.14 4.34
CA GLU A 314 15.14 -21.15 5.75
C GLU A 314 14.09 -20.49 6.66
N ASN A 315 13.54 -19.35 6.24
CA ASN A 315 12.61 -18.56 7.07
C ASN A 315 11.13 -18.92 6.86
N GLN A 316 10.81 -19.78 5.88
CA GLN A 316 9.43 -20.17 5.54
C GLN A 316 8.53 -18.94 5.27
N GLY A 317 9.09 -17.88 4.67
CA GLY A 317 8.32 -16.70 4.32
C GLY A 317 7.13 -17.03 3.41
N LYS A 318 6.05 -16.28 3.53
CA LYS A 318 4.81 -16.51 2.79
C LYS A 318 4.43 -15.32 1.93
N CYS A 319 3.98 -15.58 0.72
CA CYS A 319 3.35 -14.58 -0.13
C CYS A 319 1.84 -14.58 0.11
N THR A 320 1.21 -13.41 0.07
CA THR A 320 -0.25 -13.27 -0.03
C THR A 320 -0.61 -12.10 -0.94
N PHE A 321 -1.23 -12.42 -2.07
CA PHE A 321 -1.57 -11.42 -3.07
C PHE A 321 -3.05 -11.41 -3.39
N ILE A 322 -3.55 -10.21 -3.70
CA ILE A 322 -4.85 -10.03 -4.34
C ILE A 322 -4.62 -10.00 -5.86
N ILE A 323 -5.25 -10.92 -6.57
CA ILE A 323 -5.13 -11.06 -8.03
C ILE A 323 -6.50 -11.15 -8.69
N SER A 324 -6.56 -11.06 -10.01
CA SER A 324 -7.79 -11.39 -10.74
C SER A 324 -8.14 -12.87 -10.60
N SER A 325 -9.39 -13.19 -10.19
CA SER A 325 -9.87 -14.57 -10.11
C SER A 325 -9.80 -15.30 -11.46
N LYS A 326 -9.74 -14.56 -12.57
CA LYS A 326 -9.58 -15.18 -13.90
C LYS A 326 -8.31 -16.02 -14.00
N ALA A 327 -7.29 -15.75 -13.17
CA ALA A 327 -6.10 -16.59 -13.07
C ALA A 327 -6.43 -18.07 -12.81
N PHE A 328 -7.51 -18.35 -12.06
CA PHE A 328 -7.95 -19.70 -11.72
C PHE A 328 -8.86 -20.35 -12.75
N TYR A 329 -9.62 -19.56 -13.52
CA TYR A 329 -10.67 -20.07 -14.42
C TYR A 329 -10.36 -19.99 -15.91
N ASN A 330 -9.36 -19.19 -16.31
CA ASN A 330 -9.09 -18.99 -17.73
C ASN A 330 -8.60 -20.29 -18.38
N THR A 331 -9.30 -20.74 -19.43
CA THR A 331 -9.08 -22.05 -20.06
C THR A 331 -8.00 -22.02 -21.14
N ASN A 332 -7.42 -20.86 -21.48
CA ASN A 332 -6.33 -20.84 -22.45
C ASN A 332 -5.09 -21.61 -21.94
N ARG A 333 -4.35 -22.22 -22.89
CA ARG A 333 -3.20 -23.08 -22.60
C ARG A 333 -2.13 -22.41 -21.73
N LEU A 334 -1.83 -21.14 -21.99
CA LEU A 334 -0.81 -20.40 -21.22
C LEU A 334 -1.23 -20.23 -19.74
N SER A 335 -2.52 -20.01 -19.47
CA SER A 335 -3.05 -19.92 -18.10
C SER A 335 -3.06 -21.28 -17.41
N GLN A 336 -3.33 -22.36 -18.15
CA GLN A 336 -3.22 -23.73 -17.63
C GLN A 336 -1.78 -24.03 -17.22
N ASN A 337 -0.80 -23.73 -18.09
CA ASN A 337 0.61 -23.92 -17.81
C ASN A 337 1.06 -23.14 -16.55
N TRP A 338 0.60 -21.90 -16.39
CA TRP A 338 0.85 -21.11 -15.18
C TRP A 338 0.29 -21.79 -13.92
N ARG A 339 -0.95 -22.28 -13.95
CA ARG A 339 -1.55 -22.99 -12.81
C ARG A 339 -0.82 -24.30 -12.51
N THR A 340 -0.46 -25.07 -13.53
CA THR A 340 0.35 -26.28 -13.37
C THR A 340 1.70 -25.97 -12.75
N TYR A 341 2.35 -24.87 -13.15
CA TYR A 341 3.57 -24.41 -12.50
C TYR A 341 3.34 -24.14 -11.01
N LEU A 342 2.32 -23.33 -10.64
CA LEU A 342 2.02 -23.03 -9.25
C LEU A 342 1.79 -24.29 -8.42
N LEU A 343 0.92 -25.19 -8.90
CA LEU A 343 0.55 -26.41 -8.18
C LEU A 343 1.73 -27.37 -7.99
N ASN A 344 2.68 -27.41 -8.94
CA ASN A 344 3.80 -28.37 -8.90
C ASN A 344 5.07 -27.81 -8.25
N ASN A 345 5.14 -26.50 -7.97
CA ASN A 345 6.37 -25.85 -7.49
C ASN A 345 6.21 -25.05 -6.20
N LEU A 346 4.98 -24.65 -5.85
CA LEU A 346 4.70 -23.85 -4.66
C LEU A 346 3.71 -24.59 -3.77
N VAL A 347 3.75 -24.34 -2.47
CA VAL A 347 2.74 -24.85 -1.53
C VAL A 347 1.67 -23.77 -1.38
N ILE A 348 0.45 -24.05 -1.84
CA ILE A 348 -0.66 -23.11 -1.75
C ILE A 348 -1.39 -23.35 -0.44
N ASP A 349 -1.30 -22.40 0.49
CA ASP A 349 -1.96 -22.52 1.79
C ASP A 349 -3.47 -22.27 1.66
N GLN A 350 -3.84 -21.22 0.92
CA GLN A 350 -5.22 -20.75 0.88
C GLN A 350 -5.55 -20.01 -0.41
N ILE A 351 -6.76 -20.23 -0.93
CA ILE A 351 -7.37 -19.43 -2.00
C ILE A 351 -8.71 -18.91 -1.49
N ILE A 352 -8.94 -17.61 -1.62
CA ILE A 352 -10.21 -16.96 -1.29
C ILE A 352 -10.79 -16.39 -2.56
N GLU A 353 -11.97 -16.86 -2.92
CA GLU A 353 -12.67 -16.46 -4.12
C GLU A 353 -13.69 -15.36 -3.80
N LEU A 354 -13.50 -14.18 -4.39
CA LEU A 354 -14.36 -13.00 -4.22
C LEU A 354 -15.29 -12.76 -5.42
N SER A 355 -15.28 -13.61 -6.45
CA SER A 355 -16.27 -13.52 -7.53
C SER A 355 -17.74 -13.61 -7.09
N PRO A 356 -18.15 -14.37 -6.06
CA PRO A 356 -19.56 -14.42 -5.67
C PRO A 356 -20.04 -13.14 -4.98
N VAL A 357 -19.13 -12.33 -4.43
CA VAL A 357 -19.44 -11.02 -3.84
C VAL A 357 -19.38 -9.88 -4.86
N ASN A 358 -18.94 -10.15 -6.09
CA ASN A 358 -18.98 -9.17 -7.17
C ASN A 358 -20.40 -9.02 -7.70
N ASN A 359 -21.05 -7.99 -7.18
CA ASN A 359 -22.49 -7.90 -7.14
C ASN A 359 -23.13 -7.32 -8.41
N LYS A 360 -22.75 -7.79 -9.59
CA LYS A 360 -23.44 -7.40 -10.84
C LYS A 360 -24.91 -7.82 -10.86
N ILE A 361 -25.28 -8.86 -10.11
CA ILE A 361 -26.63 -9.44 -10.11
C ILE A 361 -27.64 -8.58 -9.32
N ALA A 362 -27.21 -7.80 -8.32
CA ALA A 362 -28.08 -6.90 -7.54
C ALA A 362 -27.78 -5.40 -7.73
N GLY A 363 -27.12 -5.02 -8.83
CA GLY A 363 -26.79 -3.62 -9.13
C GLY A 363 -25.71 -3.01 -8.22
N GLY A 364 -24.85 -3.84 -7.62
CA GLY A 364 -23.73 -3.40 -6.79
C GLY A 364 -22.40 -3.35 -7.55
N ASN A 365 -21.49 -2.50 -7.06
CA ASN A 365 -20.13 -2.38 -7.59
C ASN A 365 -19.29 -3.62 -7.25
N HIS A 366 -18.22 -3.83 -8.01
CA HIS A 366 -17.19 -4.80 -7.68
C HIS A 366 -16.58 -4.52 -6.30
N VAL A 367 -15.95 -5.54 -5.66
CA VAL A 367 -15.17 -5.37 -4.41
C VAL A 367 -14.20 -4.20 -4.51
N PHE A 368 -13.61 -4.04 -5.69
CA PHE A 368 -12.82 -2.88 -6.10
C PHE A 368 -13.69 -1.95 -6.94
N GLU A 369 -13.82 -0.70 -6.53
CA GLU A 369 -14.59 0.29 -7.28
C GLU A 369 -13.99 0.50 -8.68
N GLY A 370 -14.82 0.44 -9.72
CA GLY A 370 -14.38 0.59 -11.13
C GLY A 370 -13.66 -0.63 -11.73
N ALA A 371 -13.37 -1.68 -10.96
CA ALA A 371 -12.78 -2.90 -11.52
C ALA A 371 -13.78 -3.61 -12.46
N ARG A 372 -13.28 -4.25 -13.53
CA ARG A 372 -14.12 -5.05 -14.45
C ARG A 372 -14.10 -6.55 -14.13
N GLN A 373 -13.12 -6.99 -13.33
CA GLN A 373 -12.83 -8.41 -13.09
C GLN A 373 -13.03 -8.77 -11.61
N PRO A 374 -13.38 -10.03 -11.30
CA PRO A 374 -13.35 -10.53 -9.95
C PRO A 374 -11.95 -10.71 -9.40
N ALA A 375 -11.86 -10.59 -8.08
CA ALA A 375 -10.65 -10.69 -7.31
C ALA A 375 -10.62 -12.02 -6.56
N ALA A 376 -9.42 -12.52 -6.34
CA ALA A 376 -9.15 -13.64 -5.46
C ALA A 376 -7.91 -13.32 -4.63
N ILE A 377 -7.83 -13.90 -3.44
CA ILE A 377 -6.66 -13.80 -2.57
C ILE A 377 -5.98 -15.15 -2.55
N ILE A 378 -4.68 -15.19 -2.82
CA ILE A 378 -3.90 -16.43 -2.80
C ILE A 378 -2.73 -16.29 -1.83
N SER A 379 -2.63 -17.23 -0.90
CA SER A 379 -1.52 -17.38 0.03
C SER A 379 -0.69 -18.62 -0.33
N PHE A 380 0.63 -18.47 -0.40
CA PHE A 380 1.53 -19.56 -0.77
C PHE A 380 2.96 -19.34 -0.25
N LYS A 381 3.78 -20.39 -0.33
CA LYS A 381 5.21 -20.38 -0.02
C LYS A 381 6.00 -21.27 -0.97
N ILE A 382 7.32 -21.16 -0.95
CA ILE A 382 8.19 -22.10 -1.67
C ILE A 382 8.11 -23.47 -1.00
N ALA A 383 7.97 -24.52 -1.81
CA ALA A 383 8.02 -25.90 -1.34
C ALA A 383 9.44 -26.28 -0.91
N LYS A 384 9.58 -26.88 0.28
CA LYS A 384 10.87 -27.44 0.72
C LYS A 384 11.25 -28.67 -0.08
N ASN A 385 10.25 -29.45 -0.49
CA ASN A 385 10.38 -30.65 -1.29
C ASN A 385 9.02 -31.02 -1.90
N GLN A 386 9.02 -31.95 -2.86
CA GLN A 386 7.80 -32.40 -3.54
C GLN A 386 6.81 -33.10 -2.60
N ASN A 387 7.28 -33.76 -1.52
CA ASN A 387 6.38 -34.41 -0.57
C ASN A 387 5.52 -33.39 0.21
N GLU A 388 6.04 -32.19 0.47
CA GLU A 388 5.25 -31.10 1.06
C GLU A 388 4.08 -30.71 0.15
N ILE A 389 4.27 -30.70 -1.18
CA ILE A 389 3.20 -30.42 -2.14
C ILE A 389 2.17 -31.56 -2.17
N HIS A 390 2.61 -32.82 -2.31
CA HIS A 390 1.72 -33.97 -2.41
C HIS A 390 0.83 -34.18 -1.18
N THR A 391 1.34 -33.80 0.01
CA THR A 391 0.60 -33.92 1.27
C THR A 391 -0.14 -32.63 1.65
N ASN A 392 -0.02 -31.56 0.85
CA ASN A 392 -0.65 -30.29 1.14
C ASN A 392 -2.17 -30.33 0.90
N SER A 393 -2.91 -29.65 1.78
CA SER A 393 -4.32 -29.34 1.59
C SER A 393 -4.48 -27.85 1.38
N ILE A 394 -5.05 -27.48 0.23
CA ILE A 394 -5.40 -26.12 -0.10
C ILE A 394 -6.73 -25.79 0.56
N ARG A 395 -6.72 -24.77 1.42
CA ARG A 395 -7.95 -24.20 1.97
C ARG A 395 -8.59 -23.26 0.95
N HIS A 396 -9.63 -23.72 0.27
CA HIS A 396 -10.40 -22.92 -0.67
C HIS A 396 -11.66 -22.34 -0.01
N ILE A 397 -11.81 -21.01 -0.02
CA ILE A 397 -12.92 -20.30 0.61
C ILE A 397 -13.69 -19.52 -0.45
N SER A 398 -14.99 -19.78 -0.58
CA SER A 398 -15.87 -19.02 -1.48
C SER A 398 -16.71 -18.02 -0.68
N ILE A 399 -16.40 -16.72 -0.78
CA ILE A 399 -17.06 -15.73 0.06
C ILE A 399 -18.47 -15.42 -0.45
N LYS A 400 -19.43 -15.29 0.48
CA LYS A 400 -20.78 -14.83 0.19
C LYS A 400 -21.03 -13.40 0.67
N PRO A 401 -21.79 -12.59 -0.09
CA PRO A 401 -22.11 -11.23 0.34
C PRO A 401 -23.05 -11.29 1.53
N TYR A 402 -22.81 -10.43 2.53
CA TYR A 402 -23.82 -10.18 3.55
C TYR A 402 -25.02 -9.45 2.92
N LEU A 403 -26.23 -9.71 3.43
CA LEU A 403 -27.48 -9.11 2.94
C LEU A 403 -27.39 -7.57 2.86
N ASN A 404 -26.64 -6.95 3.79
CA ASN A 404 -26.41 -5.51 3.86
C ASN A 404 -24.97 -5.10 3.47
N TYR A 405 -24.30 -5.86 2.59
CA TYR A 405 -22.93 -5.56 2.15
C TYR A 405 -22.75 -4.12 1.64
N LYS A 406 -23.76 -3.57 0.94
CA LYS A 406 -23.73 -2.18 0.46
C LYS A 406 -23.48 -1.15 1.57
N PHE A 407 -23.93 -1.42 2.79
CA PHE A 407 -23.81 -0.50 3.92
C PHE A 407 -22.59 -0.80 4.78
N PHE A 408 -22.34 -2.08 5.07
CA PHE A 408 -21.32 -2.47 6.06
C PHE A 408 -20.02 -2.97 5.45
N LYS A 409 -19.96 -3.19 4.13
CA LYS A 409 -18.82 -3.79 3.42
C LYS A 409 -18.29 -5.06 4.12
N THR A 410 -19.20 -5.86 4.68
CA THR A 410 -18.90 -7.05 5.48
C THR A 410 -19.16 -8.33 4.71
N PHE A 411 -18.29 -9.32 4.88
CA PHE A 411 -18.49 -10.67 4.36
C PHE A 411 -18.82 -11.66 5.45
N ILE A 412 -19.51 -12.74 5.06
CA ILE A 412 -19.73 -13.90 5.91
C ILE A 412 -19.02 -15.09 5.28
N ILE A 413 -18.26 -15.80 6.13
CA ILE A 413 -17.66 -17.08 5.82
C ILE A 413 -18.30 -18.09 6.77
N SER A 414 -19.08 -19.03 6.24
CA SER A 414 -19.57 -20.17 6.99
C SER A 414 -18.64 -21.38 6.83
N SER A 415 -18.76 -22.37 7.71
CA SER A 415 -18.01 -23.62 7.58
C SER A 415 -18.28 -24.34 6.26
N PHE A 416 -19.47 -24.17 5.67
CA PHE A 416 -19.83 -24.77 4.37
C PHE A 416 -19.14 -24.11 3.17
N ASP A 417 -18.64 -22.88 3.35
CA ASP A 417 -17.96 -22.11 2.32
C ASP A 417 -16.47 -22.45 2.21
N ILE A 418 -15.95 -23.23 3.18
CA ILE A 418 -14.57 -23.70 3.25
C ILE A 418 -14.50 -25.12 2.69
N LYS A 419 -13.58 -25.34 1.77
CA LYS A 419 -13.24 -26.65 1.21
C LYS A 419 -11.75 -26.88 1.37
N GLU A 420 -11.40 -28.04 1.91
CA GLU A 420 -10.03 -28.55 1.93
C GLU A 420 -9.86 -29.42 0.68
N ILE A 421 -8.91 -29.05 -0.18
CA ILE A 421 -8.67 -29.68 -1.47
C ILE A 421 -7.23 -30.17 -1.47
N THR A 422 -7.00 -31.47 -1.72
CA THR A 422 -5.64 -31.98 -1.91
C THR A 422 -4.97 -31.25 -3.08
N GLN A 423 -3.72 -30.82 -2.89
CA GLN A 423 -3.01 -30.10 -3.95
C GLN A 423 -2.52 -31.01 -5.09
N ASP A 424 -2.43 -32.33 -4.82
CA ASP A 424 -1.92 -33.35 -5.73
C ASP A 424 -2.63 -33.44 -7.10
#